data_AF-A0A956RC38-F1
#
_entry.id   AF-A0A956RC38-F1
#
_cell.length_a   1.000
_cell.length_b   1.000
_cell.length_c   1.000
_cell.angle_alpha   90.00
_cell.angle_beta   90.00
_cell.angle_gamma   90.00
#
_symmetry.space_group_name_H-M   'P 1'
#
loop_
_entity.id
_entity.type
_entity.pdbx_description
1 polymer ?
#
loop_
_entity_poly.entity_id
_entity_poly.type
_entity_poly.pdbx_seq_one_letter_code
_entity_poly.pdbx_strand_id
1 'polypeptide(L)'
;MKPVVATACSNIALVKYWGKRADAPAELNLPAVGSLSMTLDALRTETTLEPAEADAFELDGAPVADAQATKVFAHLDRVWAAAGRAGPRPRAAVRSRNHFPTAAGL
;
A
#
# COMPACT_ATOMS: atom_id res chain seq x y z
N MET A 1 -10.54 -14.55 13.20
CA MET A 1 -9.46 -14.66 12.18
C MET A 1 -8.14 -14.30 12.87
N LYS A 2 -7.03 -14.95 12.53
CA LYS A 2 -5.72 -14.63 13.14
C LYS A 2 -5.08 -13.45 12.41
N PRO A 3 -4.26 -12.62 13.09
CA PRO A 3 -3.48 -11.59 12.42
C PRO A 3 -2.56 -12.22 11.37
N VAL A 4 -2.39 -11.53 10.24
CA VAL A 4 -1.44 -11.91 9.18
C VAL A 4 -0.45 -10.78 8.97
N VAL A 5 0.80 -11.13 8.71
CA VAL A 5 1.90 -10.18 8.53
C VAL A 5 2.53 -10.39 7.17
N ALA A 6 2.78 -9.31 6.45
CA ALA A 6 3.53 -9.30 5.21
C ALA A 6 4.63 -8.25 5.27
N THR A 7 5.79 -8.57 4.70
CA THR A 7 6.92 -7.65 4.58
C THR A 7 7.15 -7.32 3.12
N ALA A 8 7.25 -6.04 2.79
CA ALA A 8 7.61 -5.55 1.46
C ALA A 8 8.92 -4.76 1.53
N CYS A 9 9.73 -4.85 0.48
CA CYS A 9 10.98 -4.10 0.36
C CYS A 9 10.81 -2.89 -0.56
N SER A 10 11.42 -1.77 -0.21
CA SER A 10 11.54 -0.60 -1.09
C SER A 10 12.44 -0.91 -2.30
N ASN A 11 12.36 -0.08 -3.33
CA ASN A 11 13.16 -0.23 -4.54
C ASN A 11 13.72 1.12 -5.01
N ILE A 12 14.82 1.09 -5.77
CA ILE A 12 15.42 2.27 -6.39
C ILE A 12 15.39 2.18 -7.91
N ALA A 13 14.88 3.22 -8.57
CA ALA A 13 14.73 3.24 -10.02
C ALA A 13 16.08 3.43 -10.74
N LEU A 14 16.46 2.45 -11.56
CA LEU A 14 17.58 2.48 -12.51
C LEU A 14 17.17 3.14 -13.84
N VAL A 15 15.95 2.82 -14.30
CA VAL A 15 15.24 3.54 -15.37
C VAL A 15 14.02 4.20 -14.75
N LYS A 16 13.89 5.52 -14.89
CA LYS A 16 12.94 6.32 -14.12
C LYS A 16 11.51 6.14 -14.58
N TYR A 17 10.61 5.96 -13.61
CA TYR A 17 9.19 6.22 -13.79
C TYR A 17 8.95 7.73 -13.76
N TRP A 18 8.61 8.32 -14.90
CA TRP A 18 8.36 9.77 -14.98
C TRP A 18 7.26 10.09 -15.99
N GLY A 19 6.23 10.81 -15.54
CA GLY A 19 5.05 11.14 -16.33
C GLY A 19 3.94 10.08 -16.32
N LYS A 20 2.72 10.53 -16.61
CA LYS A 20 1.53 9.68 -16.78
C LYS A 20 1.08 9.72 -18.23
N ARG A 21 0.41 8.66 -18.68
CA ARG A 21 -0.24 8.66 -20.01
C ARG A 21 -1.26 9.78 -20.11
N ALA A 22 -1.14 10.61 -21.14
CA ALA A 22 -2.08 11.69 -21.41
C ALA A 22 -3.42 11.17 -21.99
N ASP A 23 -3.40 9.98 -22.60
CA ASP A 23 -4.53 9.34 -23.27
C ASP A 23 -5.29 8.34 -22.37
N ALA A 24 -4.97 8.29 -21.07
CA ALA A 24 -5.58 7.37 -20.13
C ALA A 24 -6.18 8.09 -18.91
N PRO A 25 -7.20 7.51 -18.26
CA PRO A 25 -7.74 8.06 -17.02
C PRO A 25 -6.68 8.16 -15.92
N ALA A 26 -6.60 9.33 -15.27
CA ALA A 26 -5.56 9.65 -14.30
C ALA A 26 -5.58 8.73 -13.06
N GLU A 27 -6.77 8.28 -12.66
CA GLU A 27 -7.03 7.39 -11.53
C GLU A 27 -6.41 5.99 -11.69
N LEU A 28 -6.14 5.57 -12.93
CA LEU A 28 -5.48 4.28 -13.22
C LEU A 28 -3.96 4.34 -13.03
N ASN A 29 -3.38 5.54 -12.90
CA ASN A 29 -1.96 5.74 -12.61
C ASN A 29 -1.00 5.14 -13.66
N LEU A 30 -1.39 5.06 -14.94
CA LEU A 30 -0.62 4.39 -15.99
C LEU A 30 0.65 5.21 -16.40
N PRO A 31 1.83 4.56 -16.50
CA PRO A 31 3.09 5.22 -16.86
C PRO A 31 3.13 5.72 -18.31
N ALA A 32 3.72 6.91 -18.52
CA ALA A 32 4.04 7.38 -19.87
C ALA A 32 5.17 6.57 -20.55
N VAL A 33 6.10 6.02 -19.77
CA VAL A 33 7.27 5.26 -20.24
C VAL A 33 7.55 4.06 -19.33
N GLY A 34 8.22 3.04 -19.87
CA GLY A 34 8.70 1.92 -19.07
C GLY A 34 9.70 2.35 -17.99
N SER A 35 9.78 1.59 -16.90
CA SER A 35 10.71 1.83 -15.79
C SER A 35 11.31 0.51 -15.31
N LEU A 36 12.46 0.58 -14.67
CA LEU A 36 13.19 -0.56 -14.11
C LEU A 36 13.80 -0.14 -12.78
N SER A 37 13.65 -0.96 -11.75
CA SER A 37 14.19 -0.70 -10.41
C SER A 37 14.87 -1.93 -9.82
N MET A 38 15.70 -1.68 -8.81
CA MET A 38 16.36 -2.69 -8.01
C MET A 38 15.74 -2.70 -6.61
N THR A 39 15.27 -3.85 -6.17
CA THR A 39 14.75 -4.06 -4.81
C THR A 39 15.89 -3.98 -3.80
N LEU A 40 15.66 -3.29 -2.68
CA LEU A 40 16.64 -3.07 -1.63
C LEU A 40 16.32 -3.94 -0.41
N ASP A 41 17.29 -4.75 0.02
CA ASP A 41 17.07 -5.71 1.11
C ASP A 41 16.83 -5.02 2.48
N ALA A 42 17.53 -3.93 2.76
CA ALA A 42 17.53 -3.29 4.08
C ALA A 42 16.30 -2.42 4.35
N LEU A 43 15.66 -1.88 3.31
CA LEU A 43 14.56 -0.92 3.44
C LEU A 43 13.24 -1.67 3.35
N ARG A 44 12.68 -2.01 4.51
CA ARG A 44 11.49 -2.87 4.61
C ARG A 44 10.34 -2.14 5.28
N THR A 45 9.14 -2.46 4.83
CA THR A 45 7.87 -2.11 5.48
C THR A 45 7.20 -3.41 5.89
N GLU A 46 6.89 -3.54 7.18
CA GLU A 46 6.11 -4.64 7.72
C GLU A 46 4.68 -4.17 7.93
N THR A 47 3.70 -4.90 7.39
CA THR A 47 2.28 -4.58 7.55
C THR A 47 1.55 -5.78 8.14
N THR A 48 0.88 -5.53 9.27
CA THR A 48 -0.02 -6.47 9.92
C THR A 48 -1.46 -6.11 9.58
N LEU A 49 -2.24 -7.13 9.19
CA LEU A 49 -3.67 -7.05 8.98
C LEU A 49 -4.37 -7.96 10.00
N GLU A 50 -5.30 -7.41 10.76
CA GLU A 50 -6.06 -8.17 11.75
C GLU A 50 -7.56 -7.81 11.71
N PRO A 51 -8.46 -8.74 12.08
CA PRO A 51 -9.89 -8.44 12.14
C PRO A 51 -10.20 -7.37 13.18
N ALA A 52 -11.14 -6.49 12.87
CA ALA A 52 -11.58 -5.43 13.78
C ALA A 52 -13.08 -5.16 13.63
N GLU A 53 -13.65 -4.40 14.57
CA GLU A 53 -15.04 -3.94 14.51
C GLU A 53 -15.22 -2.79 13.51
N ALA A 54 -14.17 -2.00 13.30
CA ALA A 54 -14.12 -0.90 12.36
C ALA A 54 -12.78 -0.89 11.60
N ASP A 55 -12.78 -0.26 10.42
CA ASP A 55 -11.55 -0.07 9.66
C ASP A 55 -10.68 0.98 10.34
N ALA A 56 -9.42 0.64 10.61
CA ALA A 56 -8.45 1.53 11.25
C ALA A 56 -7.07 1.36 10.61
N PHE A 57 -6.32 2.45 10.48
CA PHE A 57 -4.97 2.42 9.92
C PHE A 57 -4.00 3.20 10.82
N GLU A 58 -2.90 2.54 11.17
CA GLU A 58 -1.78 3.09 11.93
C GLU A 58 -0.49 2.91 11.13
N LEU A 59 0.32 3.97 11.06
CA LEU A 59 1.64 3.98 10.44
C LEU A 59 2.68 4.43 11.47
N ASP A 60 3.70 3.61 11.69
CA ASP A 60 4.81 3.89 12.61
C ASP A 60 4.34 4.27 14.03
N GLY A 61 3.27 3.63 14.51
CA GLY A 61 2.68 3.86 15.84
C GLY A 61 1.70 5.04 15.92
N ALA A 62 1.47 5.76 14.82
CA ALA A 62 0.56 6.90 14.78
C ALA A 62 -0.69 6.60 13.94
N PRO A 63 -1.90 6.92 14.42
CA PRO A 63 -3.12 6.80 13.61
C PRO A 63 -3.04 7.75 12.41
N VAL A 64 -3.45 7.26 11.25
CA VAL A 64 -3.43 8.02 10.00
C VAL A 64 -4.80 8.62 9.72
N ALA A 65 -4.83 9.87 9.27
CA ALA A 65 -6.07 10.59 8.97
C ALA A 65 -6.91 9.89 7.89
N ASP A 66 -8.24 10.04 8.00
CA ASP A 66 -9.23 9.31 7.19
C ASP A 66 -8.99 9.38 5.68
N ALA A 67 -8.58 10.53 5.14
CA ALA A 67 -8.36 10.68 3.70
C ALA A 67 -7.20 9.79 3.16
N GLN A 68 -6.14 9.60 3.95
CA GLN A 68 -5.03 8.73 3.58
C GLN A 68 -5.38 7.26 3.87
N ALA A 69 -6.02 6.98 5.00
CA ALA A 69 -6.50 5.65 5.36
C ALA A 69 -7.52 5.09 4.35
N THR A 70 -8.36 5.94 3.76
CA THR A 70 -9.34 5.56 2.74
C THR A 70 -8.70 4.85 1.54
N LYS A 71 -7.49 5.27 1.12
CA LYS A 71 -6.79 4.63 0.01
C LYS A 71 -6.37 3.19 0.34
N VAL A 72 -5.97 2.94 1.59
CA VAL A 72 -5.63 1.59 2.08
C VAL A 72 -6.86 0.70 2.03
N PHE A 73 -7.98 1.17 2.58
CA PHE A 73 -9.23 0.41 2.60
C PHE A 73 -9.80 0.15 1.21
N ALA A 74 -9.77 1.15 0.32
CA ALA A 74 -10.16 0.98 -1.08
C ALA A 74 -9.26 -0.03 -1.81
N HIS A 75 -7.98 -0.11 -1.47
CA HIS A 75 -7.09 -1.14 -2.01
C HIS A 75 -7.46 -2.54 -1.50
N LEU A 76 -7.75 -2.69 -0.20
CA LEU A 76 -8.23 -3.96 0.36
C LEU A 76 -9.55 -4.40 -0.28
N ASP A 77 -10.48 -3.48 -0.53
CA ASP A 77 -11.74 -3.76 -1.24
C ASP A 77 -11.49 -4.29 -2.65
N ARG A 78 -10.54 -3.68 -3.38
CA ARG A 78 -10.14 -4.15 -4.73
C ARG A 78 -9.53 -5.54 -4.69
N VAL A 79 -8.66 -5.83 -3.72
CA VAL A 79 -8.04 -7.17 -3.57
C VAL A 79 -9.10 -8.21 -3.24
N TRP A 80 -10.05 -7.88 -2.35
CA TRP A 80 -11.18 -8.75 -2.00
C TRP A 80 -12.02 -9.12 -3.22
N ALA A 81 -12.39 -8.13 -4.02
CA ALA A 81 -13.13 -8.33 -5.26
C ALA A 81 -12.32 -9.12 -6.30
N ALA A 82 -11.04 -8.79 -6.49
CA ALA A 82 -10.14 -9.48 -7.42
C ALA A 82 -9.91 -10.96 -7.05
N ALA A 83 -10.02 -11.30 -5.75
CA ALA A 83 -9.99 -12.67 -5.27
C ALA A 83 -11.32 -13.43 -5.48
N GLY A 84 -12.29 -12.86 -6.21
CA GLY A 84 -13.56 -13.49 -6.54
C GLY A 84 -14.54 -13.57 -5.36
N ARG A 85 -14.33 -12.75 -4.30
CA ARG A 85 -15.23 -12.73 -3.14
C ARG A 85 -16.44 -11.84 -3.43
N ALA A 86 -17.62 -12.32 -3.07
CA ALA A 86 -18.86 -11.56 -3.17
C ALA A 86 -19.08 -10.69 -1.91
N GLY A 87 -19.73 -9.55 -2.11
CA GLY A 87 -20.10 -8.64 -1.02
C GLY A 87 -18.93 -7.84 -0.43
N PRO A 88 -19.21 -7.02 0.60
CA PRO A 88 -18.19 -6.21 1.26
C PRO A 88 -17.17 -7.10 1.99
N ARG A 89 -15.91 -6.68 2.02
CA ARG A 89 -14.90 -7.35 2.83
C ARG A 89 -15.19 -7.18 4.33
N PRO A 90 -14.66 -8.07 5.19
CA PRO A 90 -14.62 -7.82 6.63
C PRO A 90 -13.83 -6.56 6.97
N ARG A 91 -14.23 -5.91 8.08
CA ARG A 91 -13.49 -4.77 8.66
C ARG A 91 -12.16 -5.23 9.23
N ALA A 92 -11.15 -4.39 9.12
CA ALA A 92 -9.79 -4.73 9.52
C ALA A 92 -9.02 -3.55 10.11
N ALA A 93 -8.21 -3.83 11.10
CA ALA A 93 -7.16 -2.94 11.54
C ALA A 93 -5.88 -3.24 10.74
N VAL A 94 -5.28 -2.19 10.19
CA VAL A 94 -4.02 -2.24 9.46
C VAL A 94 -2.97 -1.51 10.29
N ARG A 95 -1.89 -2.19 10.62
CA ARG A 95 -0.72 -1.58 11.29
C ARG A 95 0.47 -1.75 10.40
N SER A 96 1.13 -0.65 10.04
CA SER A 96 2.31 -0.67 9.18
C SER A 96 3.48 0.00 9.88
N ARG A 97 4.67 -0.58 9.72
CA ARG A 97 5.93 -0.05 10.27
C ARG A 97 7.01 -0.04 9.20
N ASN A 98 7.62 1.11 9.01
CA ASN A 98 8.79 1.28 8.16
C ASN A 98 10.07 1.06 8.97
N HIS A 99 10.99 0.28 8.43
CA HIS A 99 12.31 0.04 9.03
C HIS A 99 13.37 1.02 8.51
N PHE A 100 12.93 2.21 8.07
CA PHE A 100 13.78 3.29 7.58
C PHE A 100 13.15 4.65 7.93
N PRO A 101 13.96 5.72 8.05
CA PRO A 101 13.42 7.02 8.46
C PRO A 101 12.41 7.56 7.45
N THR A 102 11.26 8.04 7.94
CA THR A 102 10.19 8.65 7.11
C THR A 102 10.70 9.83 6.26
N ALA A 103 11.77 10.51 6.69
CA ALA A 103 12.40 11.63 5.99
C ALA A 103 13.61 11.22 5.12
N ALA A 104 13.81 9.93 4.82
CA ALA A 104 14.92 9.45 4.01
C ALA A 104 14.80 9.77 2.50
N GLY A 105 13.65 10.31 2.06
CA GLY A 105 13.39 10.58 0.63
C GLY A 105 13.21 9.30 -0.20
N LEU A 106 12.77 8.22 0.45
CA LEU A 106 12.61 6.87 -0.08
C LEU A 106 11.22 6.33 0.26
#